data_AF-A0A975TNP8-F1
#
_entry.id   AF-A0A975TNP8-F1
#
_cell.length_a   1.000
_cell.length_b   1.000
_cell.length_c   1.000
_cell.angle_alpha   90.00
_cell.angle_beta   90.00
_cell.angle_gamma   90.00
#
_symmetry.space_group_name_H-M   'P 1'
#
loop_
_entity.id
_entity.type
_entity.pdbx_description
1 polymer ?
#
loop_
_entity_poly.entity_id
_entity_poly.type
_entity_poly.pdbx_seq_one_letter_code
_entity_poly.pdbx_strand_id
1 'polypeptide(L)'
;MSPTTAAPGRWQLPGGFVEPPQGGAVLDESALVGQAVRELVEEVGTSAASEDLKLWVVTRGENGSVGLTYLAPALTEATLRVDFDVAAAAERAQGREPELDGIALVRSPDELAALAGPHADYLEPIVRRFCGRR
;
A
#
# COMPACT_ATOMS: atom_id res chain seq x y z
N MET A 1 -13.70 6.82 8.41
CA MET A 1 -13.55 5.36 8.29
C MET A 1 -14.84 4.75 7.78
N SER A 2 -14.82 4.23 6.55
CA SER A 2 -15.95 3.50 5.96
C SER A 2 -16.16 2.14 6.65
N PRO A 3 -17.41 1.70 6.90
CA PRO A 3 -17.72 0.38 7.45
C PRO A 3 -17.43 -0.81 6.50
N THR A 4 -16.74 -0.60 5.38
CA THR A 4 -16.56 -1.59 4.30
C THR A 4 -15.14 -2.17 4.20
N THR A 5 -14.17 -1.74 5.01
CA THR A 5 -12.83 -2.36 5.03
C THR A 5 -12.79 -3.58 5.95
N ALA A 6 -12.16 -4.66 5.48
CA ALA A 6 -12.13 -5.97 6.15
C ALA A 6 -11.45 -5.98 7.54
N ALA A 7 -10.70 -4.93 7.89
CA ALA A 7 -10.24 -4.69 9.27
C ALA A 7 -10.10 -3.19 9.55
N PRO A 8 -11.12 -2.57 10.16
CA PRO A 8 -11.09 -1.15 10.50
C PRO A 8 -9.91 -0.79 11.41
N GLY A 9 -9.24 0.32 11.11
CA GLY A 9 -8.17 0.89 11.94
C GLY A 9 -6.82 0.17 11.85
N ARG A 10 -6.64 -0.73 10.88
CA ARG A 10 -5.39 -1.48 10.68
C ARG A 10 -4.39 -0.68 9.85
N TRP A 11 -3.15 -0.56 10.35
CA TRP A 11 -2.04 -0.07 9.56
C TRP A 11 -1.67 -1.09 8.47
N GLN A 12 -1.52 -0.61 7.24
CA GLN A 12 -1.17 -1.40 6.07
C GLN A 12 -0.33 -0.56 5.09
N LEU A 13 0.29 -1.22 4.10
CA LEU A 13 0.84 -0.52 2.94
C LEU A 13 -0.30 -0.19 1.97
N PRO A 14 -0.14 0.83 1.10
CA PRO A 14 -1.09 1.03 0.02
C PRO A 14 -1.14 -0.19 -0.89
N GLY A 15 -2.33 -0.56 -1.33
CA GLY A 15 -2.56 -1.72 -2.17
C GLY A 15 -3.86 -2.46 -1.86
N GLY A 16 -4.31 -3.22 -2.86
CA GLY A 16 -5.54 -4.01 -2.78
C GLY A 16 -5.36 -5.44 -3.26
N PHE A 17 -6.49 -6.17 -3.27
CA PHE A 17 -6.54 -7.48 -3.89
C PHE A 17 -6.53 -7.34 -5.42
N VAL A 18 -5.87 -8.28 -6.08
CA VAL A 18 -5.93 -8.41 -7.54
C VAL A 18 -7.01 -9.43 -7.87
N GLU A 19 -8.02 -9.00 -8.62
CA GLU A 19 -9.03 -9.91 -9.14
C GLU A 19 -8.42 -10.83 -10.20
N PRO A 20 -8.70 -12.15 -10.16
CA PRO A 20 -8.25 -13.05 -11.20
C PRO A 20 -8.75 -12.62 -12.58
N PRO A 21 -7.89 -12.63 -13.62
CA PRO A 21 -8.30 -12.29 -14.97
C PRO A 21 -9.41 -13.22 -15.48
N GLN A 22 -10.40 -12.65 -16.18
CA GLN A 22 -11.52 -13.41 -16.73
C GLN A 22 -11.11 -14.23 -17.96
N GLY A 23 -11.88 -15.28 -18.27
CA GLY A 23 -11.77 -15.98 -19.55
C GLY A 23 -10.46 -16.75 -19.78
N GLY A 24 -9.73 -17.09 -18.72
CA GLY A 24 -8.47 -17.83 -18.82
C GLY A 24 -7.27 -16.98 -19.26
N ALA A 25 -7.42 -15.65 -19.25
CA ALA A 25 -6.28 -14.74 -19.42
C ALA A 25 -5.25 -14.94 -18.29
N VAL A 26 -4.00 -14.59 -18.58
CA VAL A 26 -2.87 -14.80 -17.67
C VAL A 26 -2.73 -13.57 -16.77
N LEU A 27 -2.54 -13.80 -15.47
CA LEU A 27 -2.09 -12.74 -14.56
C LEU A 27 -0.57 -12.62 -14.69
N ASP A 28 -0.12 -11.62 -15.45
CA ASP A 28 1.30 -11.34 -15.65
C ASP A 28 1.80 -10.22 -14.72
N GLU A 29 3.12 -10.01 -14.74
CA GLU A 29 3.76 -8.97 -13.94
C GLU A 29 3.30 -7.56 -14.35
N SER A 30 2.97 -7.33 -15.62
CA SER A 30 2.50 -6.04 -16.11
C SER A 30 1.16 -5.66 -15.49
N ALA A 31 0.23 -6.61 -15.38
CA ALA A 31 -1.04 -6.41 -14.71
C ALA A 31 -0.86 -6.15 -13.21
N LEU A 32 0.05 -6.87 -12.57
CA LEU A 32 0.33 -6.72 -11.13
C LEU A 32 0.96 -5.36 -10.80
N VAL A 33 1.95 -4.91 -11.58
CA VAL A 33 2.55 -3.59 -11.38
C VAL A 33 1.58 -2.47 -11.74
N GLY A 34 0.75 -2.64 -12.77
CA GLY A 34 -0.29 -1.68 -13.14
C GLY A 34 -1.31 -1.49 -12.02
N GLN A 35 -1.68 -2.58 -11.34
CA GLN A 35 -2.51 -2.52 -10.14
C GLN A 35 -1.80 -1.76 -9.02
N ALA A 36 -0.53 -2.05 -8.73
CA ALA A 36 0.23 -1.34 -7.68
C ALA A 36 0.35 0.18 -7.96
N VAL A 37 0.56 0.58 -9.23
CA VAL A 37 0.56 1.99 -9.64
C VAL A 37 -0.80 2.64 -9.38
N ARG A 38 -1.88 1.94 -9.76
CA ARG A 38 -3.25 2.44 -9.58
C ARG A 38 -3.56 2.68 -8.11
N GLU A 39 -3.29 1.71 -7.25
CA GLU A 39 -3.53 1.82 -5.80
C GLU A 39 -2.66 2.93 -5.17
N LEU A 40 -1.41 3.11 -5.62
CA LEU A 40 -0.55 4.20 -5.14
C LEU A 40 -1.14 5.59 -5.45
N VAL A 41 -1.75 5.75 -6.62
CA VAL A 41 -2.44 7.00 -7.00
C VAL A 41 -3.74 7.18 -6.22
N GLU A 42 -4.55 6.13 -6.12
CA GLU A 42 -5.88 6.19 -5.49
C GLU A 42 -5.79 6.44 -3.98
N GLU A 43 -4.89 5.74 -3.28
CA GLU A 43 -4.83 5.79 -1.82
C GLU A 43 -3.83 6.81 -1.27
N VAL A 44 -2.79 7.15 -2.03
CA VAL A 44 -1.70 8.05 -1.58
C VAL A 44 -1.60 9.32 -2.42
N GLY A 45 -2.23 9.37 -3.61
CA GLY A 45 -2.14 10.52 -4.52
C GLY A 45 -0.83 10.59 -5.31
N THR A 46 0.07 9.62 -5.12
CA THR A 46 1.39 9.62 -5.76
C THR A 46 1.36 8.87 -7.09
N SER A 47 1.84 9.51 -8.16
CA SER A 47 2.00 8.87 -9.47
C SER A 47 3.42 8.37 -9.68
N ALA A 48 3.55 7.20 -10.30
CA ALA A 48 4.80 6.63 -10.77
C ALA A 48 4.52 5.80 -12.02
N ALA A 49 5.48 5.75 -12.94
CA ALA A 49 5.37 4.87 -14.10
C ALA A 49 5.55 3.41 -13.66
N SER A 50 4.94 2.46 -14.37
CA SER A 50 5.05 1.03 -14.01
C SER A 50 6.50 0.55 -14.01
N GLU A 51 7.33 1.05 -14.94
CA GLU A 51 8.76 0.77 -15.02
C GLU A 51 9.58 1.30 -13.83
N ASP A 52 9.05 2.27 -13.09
CA ASP A 52 9.70 2.84 -11.91
C ASP A 52 9.40 2.04 -10.63
N LEU A 53 8.35 1.21 -10.65
CA LEU A 53 8.02 0.29 -9.57
C LEU A 53 8.84 -0.99 -9.68
N LYS A 54 9.57 -1.31 -8.62
CA LYS A 54 10.43 -2.51 -8.58
C LYS A 54 9.81 -3.56 -7.68
N LEU A 55 9.50 -4.75 -8.22
CA LEU A 55 9.09 -5.89 -7.40
C LEU A 55 10.21 -6.20 -6.40
N TRP A 56 9.92 -6.09 -5.10
CA TRP A 56 10.93 -6.13 -4.06
C TRP A 56 10.83 -7.35 -3.15
N VAL A 57 9.61 -7.73 -2.77
CA VAL A 57 9.39 -8.92 -1.96
C VAL A 57 8.06 -9.57 -2.31
N VAL A 58 8.06 -10.90 -2.24
CA VAL A 58 6.85 -11.72 -2.24
C VAL A 58 6.67 -12.24 -0.82
N THR A 59 5.51 -12.00 -0.24
CA THR A 59 5.11 -12.49 1.08
C THR A 59 4.05 -13.58 0.93
N ARG A 60 4.01 -14.50 1.89
CA ARG A 60 2.92 -15.46 2.01
C ARG A 60 2.17 -15.15 3.31
N GLY A 61 0.92 -14.73 3.19
CA GLY A 61 0.06 -14.45 4.33
C GLY A 61 -0.39 -15.74 5.03
N GLU A 62 -0.95 -15.60 6.23
CA GLU A 62 -1.30 -16.73 7.10
C GLU A 62 -2.28 -17.72 6.45
N ASN A 63 -3.18 -17.23 5.61
CA ASN A 63 -4.18 -18.03 4.89
C ASN A 63 -3.70 -18.54 3.52
N GLY A 64 -2.39 -18.48 3.25
CA GLY A 64 -1.82 -18.90 1.98
C GLY A 64 -1.99 -17.88 0.85
N SER A 65 -2.46 -16.66 1.15
CA SER A 65 -2.43 -15.54 0.21
C SER A 65 -0.99 -15.21 -0.17
N VAL A 66 -0.79 -14.75 -1.40
CA VAL A 66 0.52 -14.30 -1.91
C VAL A 66 0.45 -12.79 -2.10
N GLY A 67 1.26 -12.05 -1.35
CA GLY A 67 1.41 -10.61 -1.48
C GLY A 67 2.64 -10.28 -2.32
N LEU A 68 2.50 -9.35 -3.26
CA LEU A 68 3.62 -8.78 -4.01
C LEU A 68 3.78 -7.32 -3.59
N THR A 69 4.97 -6.96 -3.11
CA THR A 69 5.27 -5.59 -2.70
C THR A 69 6.27 -4.97 -3.66
N TYR A 70 5.89 -3.83 -4.21
CA TYR A 70 6.71 -3.02 -5.11
C TYR A 70 7.29 -1.83 -4.36
N LEU A 71 8.53 -1.45 -4.69
CA LEU A 71 9.12 -0.20 -4.24
C LEU A 71 8.86 0.88 -5.27
N ALA A 72 8.19 1.95 -4.83
CA ALA A 72 8.05 3.18 -5.59
C ALA A 72 9.31 4.07 -5.46
N PRO A 73 9.49 5.06 -6.36
CA PRO A 73 10.53 6.08 -6.21
C PRO A 73 10.46 6.80 -4.86
N ALA A 74 11.62 7.12 -4.31
CA ALA A 74 11.70 7.85 -3.04
C ALA A 74 11.23 9.29 -3.20
N LEU A 75 10.33 9.72 -2.32
CA LEU A 75 9.83 11.09 -2.23
C LEU A 75 10.14 11.70 -0.86
N THR A 76 10.03 13.02 -0.78
CA THR A 76 10.12 13.71 0.52
C THR A 76 8.86 13.46 1.33
N GLU A 77 8.99 13.47 2.66
CA GLU A 77 7.83 13.38 3.56
C GLU A 77 6.81 14.49 3.30
N ALA A 78 7.27 15.71 3.02
CA ALA A 78 6.38 16.84 2.73
C ALA A 78 5.53 16.59 1.48
N THR A 79 6.14 16.04 0.42
CA THR A 79 5.43 15.67 -0.81
C THR A 79 4.37 14.61 -0.52
N LEU A 80 4.75 13.51 0.16
CA LEU A 80 3.83 12.41 0.47
C LEU A 80 2.63 12.87 1.31
N ARG A 81 2.85 13.77 2.28
CA ARG A 81 1.76 14.31 3.10
C ARG A 81 0.79 15.16 2.28
N VAL A 82 1.32 16.03 1.41
CA VAL A 82 0.48 16.88 0.54
C VAL A 82 -0.33 16.01 -0.44
N ASP A 83 0.31 15.05 -1.09
CA ASP A 83 -0.35 14.16 -2.06
C ASP A 83 -1.47 13.35 -1.39
N PHE A 84 -1.21 12.81 -0.19
CA PHE A 84 -2.19 12.06 0.58
C PHE A 84 -3.39 12.93 0.98
N ASP A 85 -3.15 14.14 1.50
CA ASP A 85 -4.22 15.05 1.89
C ASP A 85 -5.09 15.44 0.69
N VAL A 86 -4.49 15.66 -0.48
CA VAL A 86 -5.20 15.95 -1.73
C VAL A 86 -6.05 14.75 -2.17
N ALA A 87 -5.50 13.54 -2.17
CA ALA A 87 -6.23 12.33 -2.55
C ALA A 87 -7.43 12.08 -1.61
N ALA A 88 -7.19 12.18 -0.31
CA ALA A 88 -8.21 11.99 0.71
C ALA A 88 -9.28 13.11 0.66
N ALA A 89 -8.94 14.33 0.27
CA ALA A 89 -9.91 15.41 0.05
C ALA A 89 -10.74 15.17 -1.22
N ALA A 90 -10.13 14.65 -2.29
CA ALA A 90 -10.81 14.35 -3.55
C ALA A 90 -11.86 13.24 -3.40
N GLU A 91 -11.58 12.19 -2.62
CA GLU A 91 -12.55 11.15 -2.29
C GLU A 91 -13.74 11.73 -1.49
N ARG A 92 -13.46 12.55 -0.47
CA ARG A 92 -14.50 13.20 0.34
C ARG A 92 -15.36 14.16 -0.48
N ALA A 93 -14.77 14.90 -1.41
CA ALA A 93 -15.49 15.78 -2.32
C ALA A 93 -16.47 15.02 -3.22
N GLN A 94 -16.22 13.74 -3.48
CA GLN A 94 -17.11 12.84 -4.22
C GLN A 94 -18.10 12.09 -3.31
N GLY A 95 -18.17 12.44 -2.02
CA GLY A 95 -19.05 11.80 -1.04
C GLY A 95 -18.60 10.40 -0.62
N ARG A 96 -17.35 10.02 -0.89
CA ARG A 96 -16.75 8.75 -0.46
C ARG A 96 -15.83 8.97 0.73
N GLU A 97 -15.71 7.94 1.56
CA GLU A 97 -14.70 7.90 2.62
C GLU A 97 -13.41 7.31 2.03
N PRO A 98 -12.25 7.96 2.21
CA PRO A 98 -10.97 7.38 1.83
C PRO A 98 -10.75 6.01 2.48
N GLU A 99 -10.12 5.08 1.76
CA GLU A 99 -9.76 3.77 2.30
C GLU A 99 -8.74 3.90 3.45
N LEU A 100 -7.73 4.74 3.25
CA LEU A 100 -6.75 5.12 4.26
C LEU A 100 -7.12 6.51 4.83
N ASP A 101 -7.21 6.62 6.15
CA ASP A 101 -7.56 7.87 6.83
C ASP A 101 -6.36 8.59 7.47
N GLY A 102 -5.18 7.98 7.42
CA GLY A 102 -3.92 8.59 7.86
C GLY A 102 -2.68 7.87 7.33
N ILE A 103 -1.55 8.57 7.37
CA ILE A 103 -0.23 8.02 7.02
C ILE A 103 0.77 8.18 8.16
N ALA A 104 1.62 7.18 8.33
CA ALA A 104 2.76 7.19 9.24
C ALA A 104 4.03 6.80 8.48
N LEU A 105 5.13 7.49 8.76
CA LEU A 105 6.44 7.17 8.19
C LEU A 105 7.28 6.52 9.29
N VAL A 106 7.83 5.35 9.00
CA VAL A 106 8.66 4.57 9.93
C VAL A 106 10.04 4.33 9.34
N ARG A 107 11.07 4.36 10.20
CA ARG A 107 12.48 4.16 9.86
C ARG A 107 13.05 2.90 10.50
N SER A 108 12.29 2.26 11.40
CA SER A 108 12.70 1.05 12.10
C SER A 108 11.49 0.18 12.47
N PRO A 109 11.70 -1.11 12.75
CA PRO A 109 10.67 -1.98 13.32
C PRO A 109 10.13 -1.48 14.68
N ASP A 110 10.98 -0.81 15.48
CA ASP A 110 10.57 -0.27 16.78
C ASP A 110 9.58 0.89 16.62
N GLU A 111 9.78 1.74 15.62
CA GLU A 111 8.83 2.81 15.27
C GLU A 111 7.50 2.23 14.77
N LEU A 112 7.52 1.14 14.00
CA LEU A 112 6.31 0.43 13.62
C LEU A 112 5.60 -0.14 14.87
N ALA A 113 6.32 -0.79 15.78
CA ALA A 113 5.75 -1.38 17.00
C ALA A 113 5.16 -0.33 17.96
N ALA A 114 5.62 0.92 17.87
CA ALA A 114 5.09 2.03 18.66
C ALA A 114 3.78 2.62 18.10
N LEU A 115 3.38 2.29 16.87
CA LEU A 115 2.10 2.73 16.31
C LEU A 115 0.94 2.05 17.05
N ALA A 116 -0.06 2.86 17.41
CA ALA A 116 -1.27 2.34 18.04
C ALA A 116 -2.18 1.69 16.98
N GLY A 117 -2.78 0.55 17.33
CA GLY A 117 -3.73 -0.16 16.49
C GLY A 117 -3.17 -1.47 15.90
N PRO A 118 -4.01 -2.27 15.22
CA PRO A 118 -3.57 -3.49 14.58
C PRO A 118 -2.68 -3.20 13.37
N HIS A 119 -1.75 -4.11 13.07
CA HIS A 119 -0.91 -4.08 11.86
C HIS A 119 -1.32 -5.23 10.94
N ALA A 120 -1.20 -5.04 9.62
CA ALA A 120 -1.26 -6.17 8.70
C ALA A 120 -0.14 -7.18 9.02
N ASP A 121 -0.45 -8.47 8.90
CA ASP A 121 0.43 -9.59 9.23
C ASP A 121 1.79 -9.53 8.49
N TYR A 122 1.78 -8.97 7.28
CA TYR A 122 2.96 -8.83 6.45
C TYR A 122 3.82 -7.59 6.78
N LEU A 123 3.35 -6.62 7.57
CA LEU A 123 4.04 -5.33 7.75
C LEU A 123 5.37 -5.48 8.48
N GLU A 124 5.38 -6.15 9.62
CA GLU A 124 6.61 -6.29 10.42
C GLU A 124 7.74 -7.01 9.65
N PRO A 125 7.49 -8.15 8.98
CA PRO A 125 8.51 -8.79 8.14
C PRO A 125 9.05 -7.87 7.04
N ILE A 126 8.17 -7.08 6.40
CA ILE A 126 8.57 -6.12 5.36
C ILE A 126 9.44 -5.02 5.95
N VAL A 127 9.03 -4.35 7.01
CA VAL A 127 9.78 -3.23 7.60
C VAL A 127 11.14 -3.71 8.10
N ARG A 128 11.21 -4.87 8.77
CA ARG A 128 12.49 -5.49 9.19
C ARG A 128 13.43 -5.69 8.00
N ARG A 129 12.92 -6.24 6.89
CA ARG A 129 13.72 -6.46 5.66
C ARG A 129 14.14 -5.14 5.00
N PHE A 130 13.28 -4.12 5.02
CA PHE A 130 13.57 -2.82 4.44
C PHE A 130 14.66 -2.08 5.22
N CYS A 131 14.55 -2.03 6.55
CA CYS A 131 15.51 -1.37 7.45
C CYS A 131 16.85 -2.12 7.55
N GLY A 132 16.84 -3.45 7.38
CA GLY A 132 18.04 -4.30 7.44
C GLY A 132 18.96 -4.22 6.21
N ARG A 133 18.58 -3.50 5.15
CA ARG A 133 19.40 -3.32 3.93
C ARG A 133 20.32 -2.08 3.96
N ARG A 134 20.65 -1.56 5.14
CA ARG A 134 21.64 -0.46 5.25
C ARG A 134 23.05 -0.94 4.93
#